data_AF-A0A356N8Q9-F1
#
_entry.id   AF-A0A356N8Q9-F1
#
_cell.length_a   1.000
_cell.length_b   1.000
_cell.length_c   1.000
_cell.angle_alpha   90.00
_cell.angle_beta   90.00
_cell.angle_gamma   90.00
#
_symmetry.space_group_name_H-M   'P 1'
#
loop_
_entity.id
_entity.type
_entity.pdbx_description
1 polymer ?
#
loop_
_entity_poly.entity_id
_entity_poly.type
_entity_poly.pdbx_seq_one_letter_code
_entity_poly.pdbx_strand_id
1 'polypeptide(L)'
;MISIFDGDINELKAYIAKNATKVYAYDESKALPVSDHSELILTKDSAYELGGSDMPCAAATVITGNLPIENKIVLVGKELKDIKRDCNYAKIVLISVKDAPEDEQAIFDLTKSLEYAKYKENVQGFMMRASSLKQREQVRVSKTALKKGLSFEALGATTIKSYLSRDIVNAVTVIFVADTTSDFEPVQNFALHTSQILSAFNHILDNVLVDCVHCNLKEICDEVEGMRELHFSLSKPRY
;
A
#
# COMPACT_ATOMS: atom_id res chain seq x y z
N MET A 1 -6.19 0.84 -18.02
CA MET A 1 -5.06 0.59 -17.09
C MET A 1 -5.17 1.31 -15.73
N ILE A 2 -5.65 2.58 -15.64
CA ILE A 2 -5.81 3.26 -14.32
C ILE A 2 -6.87 2.56 -13.43
N SER A 3 -7.77 1.77 -14.02
CA SER A 3 -8.79 0.97 -13.34
C SER A 3 -8.36 -0.47 -13.02
N ILE A 4 -7.08 -0.81 -13.24
CA ILE A 4 -6.60 -2.19 -13.13
C ILE A 4 -6.88 -2.82 -11.75
N PHE A 5 -6.78 -2.01 -10.70
CA PHE A 5 -7.01 -2.46 -9.33
C PHE A 5 -8.46 -2.26 -8.87
N ASP A 6 -9.38 -1.81 -9.74
CA ASP A 6 -10.74 -1.46 -9.32
C ASP A 6 -11.50 -2.70 -8.79
N GLY A 7 -11.27 -3.87 -9.38
CA GLY A 7 -11.79 -5.15 -8.89
C GLY A 7 -11.32 -5.44 -7.47
N ASP A 8 -10.00 -5.46 -7.26
CA ASP A 8 -9.37 -5.65 -5.96
C ASP A 8 -9.86 -4.64 -4.92
N ILE A 9 -9.97 -3.36 -5.31
CA ILE A 9 -10.41 -2.28 -4.44
C ILE A 9 -11.86 -2.51 -3.98
N ASN A 10 -12.73 -3.00 -4.86
CA ASN A 10 -14.11 -3.30 -4.51
C ASN A 10 -14.21 -4.48 -3.54
N GLU A 11 -13.40 -5.52 -3.73
CA GLU A 11 -13.33 -6.64 -2.79
C GLU A 11 -12.81 -6.20 -1.41
N LEU A 12 -11.77 -5.36 -1.37
CA LEU A 12 -11.26 -4.78 -0.14
C LEU A 12 -12.30 -3.89 0.55
N LYS A 13 -13.04 -3.07 -0.20
CA LYS A 13 -14.16 -2.27 0.32
C LYS A 13 -15.25 -3.16 0.92
N ALA A 14 -15.57 -4.29 0.28
CA ALA A 14 -16.53 -5.26 0.80
C ALA A 14 -16.02 -5.94 2.09
N TYR A 15 -14.73 -6.25 2.17
CA TYR A 15 -14.10 -6.71 3.41
C TYR A 15 -14.24 -5.69 4.53
N ILE A 16 -13.91 -4.42 4.27
CA ILE A 16 -14.01 -3.33 5.25
C ILE A 16 -15.45 -3.18 5.73
N ALA A 17 -16.43 -3.17 4.83
CA ALA A 17 -17.84 -2.98 5.15
C ALA A 17 -18.42 -4.10 6.04
N LYS A 18 -17.87 -5.31 5.97
CA LYS A 18 -18.28 -6.47 6.80
C LYS A 18 -17.71 -6.43 8.22
N ASN A 19 -16.73 -5.57 8.48
CA ASN A 19 -16.00 -5.53 9.75
C ASN A 19 -16.34 -4.28 10.57
N ALA A 20 -16.22 -4.38 11.88
CA ALA A 20 -16.29 -3.20 12.75
C ALA A 20 -15.10 -2.30 12.45
N THR A 21 -15.40 -1.05 12.08
CA THR A 21 -14.37 -0.08 11.66
C THR A 21 -14.50 1.22 12.42
N LYS A 22 -13.34 1.86 12.62
CA LYS A 22 -13.26 3.25 13.05
C LYS A 22 -12.80 4.10 11.88
N VAL A 23 -13.55 5.14 11.57
CA VAL A 23 -13.24 6.06 10.47
C VAL A 23 -12.87 7.41 11.05
N TYR A 24 -11.75 7.96 10.60
CA TYR A 24 -11.31 9.31 10.91
C TYR A 24 -11.37 10.15 9.63
N ALA A 25 -11.98 11.34 9.73
CA ALA A 25 -11.88 12.32 8.67
C ALA A 25 -10.43 12.80 8.56
N TYR A 26 -9.98 13.11 7.35
CA TYR A 26 -8.66 13.71 7.17
C TYR A 26 -8.61 15.12 7.81
N ASP A 27 -7.63 15.31 8.68
CA ASP A 27 -7.27 16.58 9.29
C ASP A 27 -5.76 16.76 9.16
N GLU A 28 -5.33 17.70 8.32
CA GLU A 28 -3.92 17.97 8.07
C GLU A 28 -3.15 18.35 9.35
N SER A 29 -3.81 18.98 10.33
CA SER A 29 -3.18 19.39 11.59
C SER A 29 -2.74 18.20 12.46
N LYS A 30 -3.25 17.00 12.18
CA LYS A 30 -2.85 15.74 12.83
C LYS A 30 -1.62 15.11 12.20
N ALA A 31 -1.19 15.58 11.03
CA ALA A 31 -0.02 15.05 10.35
C ALA A 31 1.24 15.26 11.22
N LEU A 32 2.04 14.21 11.31
CA LEU A 32 3.27 14.17 12.09
C LEU A 32 4.44 14.68 11.25
N PRO A 33 5.48 15.24 11.89
CA PRO A 33 6.71 15.53 11.19
C PRO A 33 7.34 14.23 10.66
N VAL A 34 7.84 14.28 9.43
CA VAL A 34 8.57 13.19 8.79
C VAL A 34 10.05 13.55 8.66
N SER A 35 10.92 12.54 8.71
CA SER A 35 12.37 12.68 8.51
C SER A 35 12.84 12.02 7.22
N ASP A 36 13.99 12.47 6.73
CA ASP A 36 14.63 11.85 5.55
C ASP A 36 15.18 10.44 5.84
N HIS A 37 15.41 10.15 7.12
CA HIS A 37 15.97 8.87 7.57
C HIS A 37 15.03 8.17 8.56
N SER A 38 14.95 6.85 8.43
CA SER A 38 14.23 5.99 9.36
C SER A 38 14.94 5.96 10.72
N GLU A 39 14.18 6.14 11.80
CA GLU A 39 14.68 5.96 13.16
C GLU A 39 14.89 4.46 13.45
N LEU A 40 16.05 4.10 14.01
CA LEU A 40 16.30 2.74 14.46
C LEU A 40 15.63 2.50 15.83
N ILE A 41 14.60 1.65 15.85
CA ILE A 41 13.95 1.18 17.08
C ILE A 41 14.48 -0.21 17.44
N LEU A 42 15.22 -0.29 18.55
CA LEU A 42 15.69 -1.56 19.10
C LEU A 42 14.55 -2.31 19.79
N THR A 43 14.65 -3.65 19.85
CA THR A 43 13.63 -4.50 20.47
C THR A 43 13.31 -4.10 21.92
N LYS A 44 14.32 -3.69 22.70
CA LYS A 44 14.14 -3.22 24.10
C LYS A 44 13.30 -1.94 24.20
N ASP A 45 13.33 -1.10 23.17
CA ASP A 45 12.65 0.20 23.11
C ASP A 45 11.29 0.11 22.39
N SER A 46 11.07 -1.00 21.66
CA SER A 46 9.80 -1.36 21.04
C SER A 46 8.77 -1.78 22.08
N ALA A 47 7.53 -1.31 21.94
CA ALA A 47 6.39 -1.75 22.74
C ALA A 47 5.85 -3.10 22.25
N TYR A 48 5.83 -3.28 20.93
CA TYR A 48 5.40 -4.48 20.21
C TYR A 48 5.76 -4.34 18.72
N GLU A 49 5.66 -5.42 17.96
CA GLU A 49 5.86 -5.45 16.52
C GLU A 49 4.55 -5.76 15.76
N LEU A 50 4.15 -4.86 14.87
CA LEU A 50 3.05 -5.05 13.94
C LEU A 50 3.52 -5.95 12.79
N GLY A 51 2.90 -7.11 12.59
CA GLY A 51 3.34 -8.11 11.63
C GLY A 51 4.66 -8.82 12.00
N GLY A 52 5.19 -8.56 13.20
CA GLY A 52 6.39 -9.22 13.73
C GLY A 52 6.09 -10.63 14.26
N SER A 53 7.13 -11.35 14.68
CA SER A 53 6.99 -12.72 15.21
C SER A 53 6.20 -13.66 14.30
N ASP A 54 6.44 -13.55 12.98
CA ASP A 54 5.75 -14.26 11.90
C ASP A 54 4.22 -14.04 11.81
N MET A 55 3.65 -13.12 12.59
CA MET A 55 2.23 -12.74 12.52
C MET A 55 1.84 -12.24 11.13
N PRO A 56 0.61 -12.49 10.64
CA PRO A 56 0.19 -12.05 9.30
C PRO A 56 0.43 -10.57 9.06
N CYS A 57 0.98 -10.23 7.89
CA CYS A 57 1.16 -8.84 7.50
C CYS A 57 0.92 -8.63 6.00
N ALA A 58 0.47 -7.44 5.64
CA ALA A 58 0.20 -7.05 4.26
C ALA A 58 0.43 -5.55 4.06
N ALA A 59 0.90 -5.16 2.88
CA ALA A 59 0.99 -3.75 2.53
C ALA A 59 0.80 -3.59 1.03
N ALA A 60 0.06 -2.55 0.65
CA ALA A 60 -0.18 -2.24 -0.75
C ALA A 60 -0.43 -0.75 -0.92
N THR A 61 -0.07 -0.23 -2.08
CA THR A 61 -0.39 1.13 -2.50
C THR A 61 -0.85 1.02 -3.95
N VAL A 62 -2.11 1.32 -4.19
CA VAL A 62 -2.73 1.17 -5.52
C VAL A 62 -3.39 2.47 -5.94
N ILE A 63 -3.46 2.67 -7.25
CA ILE A 63 -4.10 3.82 -7.86
C ILE A 63 -5.43 3.42 -8.50
N THR A 64 -6.35 4.37 -8.58
CA THR A 64 -7.60 4.27 -9.33
C THR A 64 -7.97 5.62 -9.94
N GLY A 65 -8.67 5.59 -11.07
CA GLY A 65 -9.16 6.78 -11.78
C GLY A 65 -10.68 6.85 -11.81
N ASN A 66 -11.36 5.75 -11.49
CA ASN A 66 -12.79 5.59 -11.72
C ASN A 66 -13.59 5.39 -10.43
N LEU A 67 -12.94 4.99 -9.35
CA LEU A 67 -13.62 4.76 -8.08
C LEU A 67 -13.64 6.01 -7.21
N PRO A 68 -14.76 6.28 -6.50
CA PRO A 68 -14.81 7.34 -5.52
C PRO A 68 -13.89 6.99 -4.35
N ILE A 69 -12.89 7.83 -4.13
CA ILE A 69 -11.96 7.81 -3.00
C ILE A 69 -12.10 9.14 -2.27
N GLU A 70 -12.10 9.08 -0.93
CA GLU A 70 -12.19 10.24 -0.06
C GLU A 70 -10.94 10.35 0.78
N ASN A 71 -10.60 11.57 1.22
CA ASN A 71 -9.55 11.79 2.19
C ASN A 71 -10.00 11.32 3.58
N LYS A 72 -9.67 10.07 3.93
CA LYS A 72 -10.05 9.47 5.21
C LYS A 72 -9.09 8.36 5.63
N ILE A 73 -9.10 8.10 6.93
CA ILE A 73 -8.37 7.00 7.55
C ILE A 73 -9.41 5.98 8.03
N VAL A 74 -9.23 4.72 7.69
CA VAL A 74 -10.06 3.60 8.13
C VAL A 74 -9.21 2.66 8.98
N LEU A 75 -9.70 2.27 10.14
CA LEU A 75 -9.07 1.31 11.03
C LEU A 75 -10.00 0.12 11.26
N VAL A 76 -9.52 -1.06 10.91
CA VAL A 76 -10.13 -2.36 11.27
C VAL A 76 -9.32 -2.96 12.42
N GLY A 77 -9.97 -3.23 13.56
CA GLY A 77 -9.30 -3.73 14.75
C GLY A 77 -8.96 -2.63 15.75
N LYS A 78 -7.79 -2.70 16.40
CA LYS A 78 -7.44 -1.86 17.55
C LYS A 78 -6.55 -0.68 17.20
N GLU A 79 -6.73 0.40 17.95
CA GLU A 79 -5.82 1.55 17.91
C GLU A 79 -4.48 1.19 18.56
N LEU A 80 -3.39 1.87 18.16
CA LEU A 80 -2.03 1.59 18.64
C LEU A 80 -1.94 1.54 20.18
N LYS A 81 -2.54 2.51 20.87
CA LYS A 81 -2.54 2.57 22.34
C LYS A 81 -3.16 1.34 23.02
N ASP A 82 -4.06 0.64 22.32
CA ASP A 82 -4.83 -0.50 22.83
C ASP A 82 -4.16 -1.85 22.51
N ILE A 83 -3.14 -1.87 21.65
CA ILE A 83 -2.32 -3.05 21.34
C ILE A 83 -1.30 -3.27 22.46
N LYS A 84 -1.07 -4.55 22.83
CA LYS A 84 -0.22 -4.95 23.96
C LYS A 84 0.86 -5.97 23.62
N ARG A 85 0.86 -6.50 22.41
CA ARG A 85 1.74 -7.57 21.93
C ARG A 85 1.84 -7.51 20.42
N ASP A 86 2.77 -8.29 19.86
CA ASP A 86 2.85 -8.49 18.43
C ASP A 86 1.52 -9.01 17.88
N CYS A 87 1.10 -8.48 16.74
CA CYS A 87 -0.22 -8.75 16.17
C CYS A 87 -0.19 -8.73 14.64
N ASN A 88 -1.29 -9.16 14.02
CA ASN A 88 -1.47 -8.97 12.59
C ASN A 88 -1.52 -7.47 12.23
N TYR A 89 -1.07 -7.14 11.02
CA TYR A 89 -0.99 -5.76 10.57
C TYR A 89 -1.04 -5.58 9.06
N ALA A 90 -1.88 -4.66 8.60
CA ALA A 90 -1.81 -4.15 7.23
C ALA A 90 -1.85 -2.62 7.16
N LYS A 91 -1.13 -2.07 6.18
CA LYS A 91 -1.29 -0.68 5.69
C LYS A 91 -1.61 -0.74 4.21
N ILE A 92 -2.83 -0.38 3.84
CA ILE A 92 -3.27 -0.26 2.46
C ILE A 92 -3.54 1.21 2.14
N VAL A 93 -3.01 1.69 1.02
CA VAL A 93 -3.23 3.06 0.56
C VAL A 93 -3.93 3.03 -0.80
N LEU A 94 -5.11 3.64 -0.86
CA LEU A 94 -5.89 3.80 -2.10
C LEU A 94 -5.76 5.24 -2.56
N ILE A 95 -5.30 5.44 -3.79
CA ILE A 95 -5.01 6.77 -4.33
C ILE A 95 -5.90 6.99 -5.55
N SER A 96 -6.76 8.00 -5.51
CA SER A 96 -7.43 8.51 -6.70
C SER A 96 -6.52 9.52 -7.39
N VAL A 97 -6.31 9.34 -8.70
CA VAL A 97 -5.52 10.26 -9.55
C VAL A 97 -6.43 11.00 -10.53
N LYS A 98 -6.08 12.24 -10.86
CA LYS A 98 -6.73 13.06 -11.90
C LYS A 98 -6.16 12.69 -13.26
N ASP A 99 -6.99 12.73 -14.31
CA ASP A 99 -6.62 12.75 -15.73
C ASP A 99 -5.24 12.14 -16.02
N ALA A 100 -5.08 10.85 -15.69
CA ALA A 100 -3.78 10.21 -15.81
C ALA A 100 -3.40 10.08 -17.29
N PRO A 101 -2.10 9.97 -17.60
CA PRO A 101 -1.61 9.92 -18.98
C PRO A 101 -2.36 8.86 -19.79
N GLU A 102 -2.66 9.12 -21.08
CA GLU A 102 -3.20 8.10 -21.99
C GLU A 102 -2.17 7.00 -22.28
N ASP A 103 -0.89 7.31 -22.09
CA ASP A 103 0.23 6.41 -22.30
C ASP A 103 0.37 5.40 -21.14
N GLU A 104 0.31 4.12 -21.48
CA GLU A 104 0.36 2.99 -20.54
C GLU A 104 1.68 2.92 -19.76
N GLN A 105 2.80 3.24 -20.39
CA GLN A 105 4.11 3.29 -19.73
C GLN A 105 4.12 4.38 -18.66
N ALA A 106 3.57 5.56 -18.98
CA ALA A 106 3.48 6.68 -18.05
C ALA A 106 2.54 6.40 -16.87
N ILE A 107 1.43 5.66 -17.09
CA ILE A 107 0.57 5.17 -16.00
C ILE A 107 1.34 4.22 -15.08
N PHE A 108 2.13 3.32 -15.65
CA PHE A 108 2.94 2.40 -14.85
C PHE A 108 4.01 3.13 -14.05
N ASP A 109 4.78 4.03 -14.68
CA ASP A 109 5.82 4.81 -14.02
C ASP A 109 5.23 5.66 -12.88
N LEU A 110 4.04 6.23 -13.10
CA LEU A 110 3.28 6.93 -12.06
C LEU A 110 2.91 6.00 -10.90
N THR A 111 2.36 4.82 -11.20
CA THR A 111 1.98 3.81 -10.21
C THR A 111 3.18 3.43 -9.34
N LYS A 112 4.31 3.12 -9.97
CA LYS A 112 5.57 2.77 -9.31
C LYS A 112 6.12 3.92 -8.47
N SER A 113 6.11 5.15 -9.01
CA SER A 113 6.54 6.36 -8.29
C SER A 113 5.71 6.64 -7.03
N LEU A 114 4.41 6.34 -7.07
CA LEU A 114 3.52 6.45 -5.93
C LEU A 114 3.75 5.30 -4.94
N GLU A 115 3.89 4.06 -5.40
CA GLU A 115 4.20 2.92 -4.54
C GLU A 115 5.49 3.12 -3.74
N TYR A 116 6.55 3.63 -4.36
CA TYR A 116 7.82 3.92 -3.67
C TYR A 116 7.77 5.15 -2.75
N ALA A 117 6.74 6.00 -2.85
CA ALA A 117 6.63 7.20 -2.02
C ALA A 117 6.56 6.86 -0.52
N LYS A 118 5.96 5.71 -0.18
CA LYS A 118 5.82 5.23 1.21
C LYS A 118 7.16 5.10 1.95
N TYR A 119 8.27 4.88 1.25
CA TYR A 119 9.59 4.74 1.86
C TYR A 119 10.23 6.08 2.27
N LYS A 120 9.65 7.21 1.86
CA LYS A 120 10.07 8.55 2.29
C LYS A 120 9.33 9.03 3.54
N GLU A 121 8.31 8.29 3.99
CA GLU A 121 7.46 8.66 5.12
C GLU A 121 8.01 8.12 6.45
N ASN A 122 9.15 8.65 6.91
CA ASN A 122 9.72 8.21 8.19
C ASN A 122 9.12 9.00 9.35
N VAL A 123 8.14 8.41 10.04
CA VAL A 123 7.54 8.97 11.25
C VAL A 123 8.28 8.47 12.48
N GLN A 124 8.66 9.40 13.37
CA GLN A 124 9.34 9.06 14.62
C GLN A 124 8.52 8.04 15.44
N GLY A 125 9.19 6.97 15.88
CA GLY A 125 8.59 5.92 16.69
C GLY A 125 7.75 4.89 15.93
N PHE A 126 7.70 4.96 14.61
CA PHE A 126 7.01 4.00 13.74
C PHE A 126 7.98 3.47 12.67
N MET A 127 8.82 2.51 13.06
CA MET A 127 9.90 2.01 12.21
C MET A 127 9.41 0.87 11.32
N MET A 128 9.22 1.16 10.04
CA MET A 128 8.97 0.14 9.02
C MET A 128 10.21 -0.72 8.80
N ARG A 129 10.00 -2.04 8.70
CA ARG A 129 10.98 -3.05 8.36
C ARG A 129 10.46 -3.81 7.14
N ALA A 130 10.90 -3.37 5.96
CA ALA A 130 10.60 -4.04 4.71
C ALA A 130 11.62 -5.17 4.46
N SER A 131 11.12 -6.35 4.07
CA SER A 131 11.95 -7.44 3.55
C SER A 131 11.47 -7.77 2.14
N SER A 132 12.27 -7.38 1.14
CA SER A 132 12.00 -7.69 -0.27
C SER A 132 11.96 -9.21 -0.51
N LEU A 133 12.83 -9.97 0.16
CA LEU A 133 12.89 -11.44 0.06
C LEU A 133 11.63 -12.14 0.57
N LYS A 134 10.94 -11.57 1.56
CA LYS A 134 9.73 -12.18 2.15
C LYS A 134 8.44 -11.47 1.71
N GLN A 135 8.53 -10.38 0.94
CA GLN A 135 7.40 -9.47 0.64
C GLN A 135 6.62 -9.08 1.91
N ARG A 136 7.35 -8.80 3.00
CA ARG A 136 6.77 -8.47 4.31
C ARG A 136 7.15 -7.07 4.73
N GLU A 137 6.14 -6.33 5.16
CA GLU A 137 6.31 -5.03 5.82
C GLU A 137 5.86 -5.15 7.26
N GLN A 138 6.84 -5.23 8.15
CA GLN A 138 6.63 -5.24 9.60
C GLN A 138 6.88 -3.85 10.15
N VAL A 139 6.33 -3.54 11.32
CA VAL A 139 6.60 -2.25 11.98
C VAL A 139 6.94 -2.45 13.44
N ARG A 140 8.02 -1.82 13.90
CA ARG A 140 8.29 -1.65 15.32
C ARG A 140 7.68 -0.35 15.81
N VAL A 141 6.97 -0.42 16.93
CA VAL A 141 6.32 0.74 17.52
C VAL A 141 7.02 1.12 18.82
N SER A 142 7.50 2.36 18.93
CA SER A 142 8.26 2.84 20.09
C SER A 142 7.37 3.01 21.33
N LYS A 143 7.85 2.54 22.50
CA LYS A 143 7.23 2.81 23.81
C LYS A 143 7.08 4.31 24.07
N THR A 144 8.08 5.10 23.69
CA THR A 144 8.11 6.54 23.92
C THR A 144 7.13 7.27 23.01
N ALA A 145 7.05 6.88 21.74
CA ALA A 145 6.13 7.51 20.80
C ALA A 145 4.66 7.22 21.15
N LEU A 146 4.34 6.00 21.61
CA LEU A 146 3.01 5.68 22.12
C LEU A 146 2.62 6.57 23.31
N LYS A 147 3.54 6.79 24.26
CA LYS A 147 3.30 7.70 25.39
C LYS A 147 3.09 9.15 24.96
N LYS A 148 3.66 9.55 23.82
CA LYS A 148 3.49 10.88 23.20
C LYS A 148 2.24 10.99 22.33
N GLY A 149 1.42 9.94 22.24
CA GLY A 149 0.14 9.97 21.52
C GLY A 149 0.20 9.54 20.06
N LEU A 150 1.22 8.78 19.64
CA LEU A 150 1.25 8.15 18.31
C LEU A 150 -0.02 7.31 18.08
N SER A 151 -0.69 7.54 16.96
CA SER A 151 -1.95 6.89 16.58
C SER A 151 -2.02 6.60 15.08
N PHE A 152 -2.87 5.64 14.69
CA PHE A 152 -3.17 5.39 13.28
C PHE A 152 -3.85 6.58 12.60
N GLU A 153 -4.65 7.36 13.32
CA GLU A 153 -5.22 8.62 12.83
C GLU A 153 -4.11 9.58 12.37
N ALA A 154 -3.11 9.83 13.22
CA ALA A 154 -2.00 10.74 12.92
C ALA A 154 -1.09 10.18 11.81
N LEU A 155 -0.80 8.87 11.83
CA LEU A 155 -0.03 8.20 10.78
C LEU A 155 -0.74 8.24 9.41
N GLY A 156 -2.05 8.02 9.41
CA GLY A 156 -2.87 8.10 8.20
C GLY A 156 -2.94 9.53 7.67
N ALA A 157 -3.16 10.53 8.53
CA ALA A 157 -3.12 11.95 8.14
C ALA A 157 -1.76 12.34 7.54
N THR A 158 -0.67 11.83 8.10
CA THR A 158 0.70 12.05 7.58
C THR A 158 0.85 11.45 6.17
N THR A 159 0.37 10.22 5.98
CA THR A 159 0.40 9.53 4.69
C THR A 159 -0.44 10.28 3.65
N ILE A 160 -1.67 10.68 4.00
CA ILE A 160 -2.56 11.44 3.11
C ILE A 160 -1.91 12.75 2.70
N LYS A 161 -1.36 13.52 3.65
CA LYS A 161 -0.66 14.79 3.36
C LYS A 161 0.49 14.60 2.37
N SER A 162 1.29 13.56 2.56
CA SER A 162 2.42 13.23 1.68
C SER A 162 1.97 12.96 0.24
N TYR A 163 0.94 12.15 0.03
CA TYR A 163 0.43 11.88 -1.31
C TYR A 163 -0.30 13.08 -1.94
N LEU A 164 -1.09 13.83 -1.16
CA LEU A 164 -1.78 15.03 -1.64
C LEU A 164 -0.84 16.17 -2.06
N SER A 165 0.45 16.12 -1.66
CA SER A 165 1.45 17.07 -2.14
C SER A 165 1.79 16.93 -3.64
N ARG A 166 1.33 15.86 -4.29
CA ARG A 166 1.52 15.61 -5.72
C ARG A 166 0.29 16.07 -6.49
N ASP A 167 0.47 16.96 -7.46
CA ASP A 167 -0.63 17.60 -8.21
C ASP A 167 -1.60 16.61 -8.89
N ILE A 168 -1.07 15.46 -9.31
CA ILE A 168 -1.82 14.38 -9.98
C ILE A 168 -2.77 13.64 -9.02
N VAL A 169 -2.56 13.72 -7.71
CA VAL A 169 -3.38 13.03 -6.72
C VAL A 169 -4.62 13.86 -6.40
N ASN A 170 -5.79 13.22 -6.46
CA ASN A 170 -7.07 13.83 -6.14
C ASN A 170 -7.50 13.57 -4.68
N ALA A 171 -7.44 12.30 -4.27
CA ALA A 171 -7.86 11.89 -2.94
C ALA A 171 -7.16 10.61 -2.49
N VAL A 172 -7.04 10.41 -1.18
CA VAL A 172 -6.32 9.28 -0.59
C VAL A 172 -7.08 8.70 0.59
N THR A 173 -7.39 7.41 0.52
CA THR A 173 -7.89 6.65 1.67
C THR A 173 -6.77 5.77 2.21
N VAL A 174 -6.48 5.89 3.51
CA VAL A 174 -5.50 5.03 4.20
C VAL A 174 -6.26 4.04 5.07
N ILE A 175 -5.99 2.76 4.90
CA ILE A 175 -6.62 1.68 5.64
C ILE A 175 -5.55 0.98 6.48
N PHE A 176 -5.78 0.95 7.78
CA PHE A 176 -5.04 0.13 8.72
C PHE A 176 -5.89 -1.06 9.16
N VAL A 177 -5.29 -2.25 9.18
CA VAL A 177 -5.86 -3.44 9.82
C VAL A 177 -4.88 -3.84 10.90
N ALA A 178 -5.27 -3.84 12.17
CA ALA A 178 -4.31 -4.08 13.26
C ALA A 178 -4.97 -4.80 14.45
N ASP A 179 -4.33 -5.87 14.93
CA ASP A 179 -4.84 -6.71 16.03
C ASP A 179 -6.33 -7.10 15.86
N THR A 180 -6.71 -7.41 14.61
CA THR A 180 -8.06 -7.84 14.30
C THR A 180 -8.24 -9.32 14.61
N THR A 181 -9.43 -9.70 15.07
CA THR A 181 -9.85 -11.10 15.19
C THR A 181 -10.57 -11.60 13.95
N SER A 182 -10.92 -10.70 13.03
CA SER A 182 -11.52 -11.05 11.76
C SER A 182 -10.53 -11.76 10.86
N ASP A 183 -11.06 -12.45 9.86
CA ASP A 183 -10.25 -13.07 8.82
C ASP A 183 -9.31 -12.02 8.18
N PHE A 184 -8.04 -12.37 8.05
CA PHE A 184 -6.99 -11.51 7.52
C PHE A 184 -6.60 -11.91 6.09
N GLU A 185 -7.02 -13.09 5.63
CA GLU A 185 -6.72 -13.64 4.31
C GLU A 185 -7.15 -12.72 3.17
N PRO A 186 -8.35 -12.08 3.17
CA PRO A 186 -8.74 -11.16 2.10
C PRO A 186 -7.78 -9.97 1.93
N VAL A 187 -7.21 -9.48 3.03
CA VAL A 187 -6.26 -8.36 3.01
C VAL A 187 -4.90 -8.80 2.49
N GLN A 188 -4.49 -10.03 2.79
CA GLN A 188 -3.26 -10.61 2.25
C GLN A 188 -3.40 -10.91 0.76
N ASN A 189 -4.53 -11.47 0.33
CA ASN A 189 -4.81 -11.76 -1.07
C ASN A 189 -4.82 -10.48 -1.90
N PHE A 190 -5.47 -9.41 -1.40
CA PHE A 190 -5.41 -8.09 -2.02
C PHE A 190 -3.96 -7.60 -2.22
N ALA A 191 -3.14 -7.66 -1.16
CA ALA A 191 -1.75 -7.20 -1.26
C ALA A 191 -0.88 -8.10 -2.15
N LEU A 192 -1.11 -9.41 -2.13
CA LEU A 192 -0.40 -10.37 -2.98
C LEU A 192 -0.74 -10.16 -4.44
N HIS A 193 -2.03 -10.06 -4.78
CA HIS A 193 -2.48 -9.93 -6.16
C HIS A 193 -2.01 -8.61 -6.78
N THR A 194 -2.16 -7.50 -6.06
CA THR A 194 -1.66 -6.18 -6.50
C THR A 194 -0.14 -6.18 -6.70
N SER A 195 0.62 -6.84 -5.82
CA SER A 195 2.07 -7.04 -5.97
C SER A 195 2.43 -7.88 -7.20
N GLN A 196 1.68 -8.95 -7.48
CA GLN A 196 1.89 -9.80 -8.66
C GLN A 196 1.66 -9.03 -9.97
N ILE A 197 0.62 -8.20 -10.02
CA ILE A 197 0.34 -7.30 -11.15
C ILE A 197 1.52 -6.34 -11.38
N LEU A 198 2.00 -5.66 -10.32
CA LEU A 198 3.13 -4.73 -10.43
C LEU A 198 4.43 -5.44 -10.83
N SER A 199 4.64 -6.66 -10.34
CA SER A 199 5.77 -7.51 -10.74
C SER A 199 5.68 -7.89 -12.22
N ALA A 200 4.50 -8.22 -12.72
CA ALA A 200 4.29 -8.56 -14.13
C ALA A 200 4.61 -7.37 -15.05
N PHE A 201 4.18 -6.16 -14.68
CA PHE A 201 4.56 -4.96 -15.42
C PHE A 201 6.07 -4.69 -15.42
N ASN A 202 6.74 -4.79 -14.26
CA ASN A 202 8.19 -4.61 -14.22
C ASN A 202 8.90 -5.57 -15.20
N HIS A 203 8.45 -6.83 -15.23
CA HIS A 203 8.99 -7.81 -16.17
C HIS A 203 8.78 -7.44 -17.64
N ILE A 204 7.60 -6.90 -17.98
CA ILE A 204 7.27 -6.42 -19.32
C ILE A 204 8.16 -5.25 -19.74
N LEU A 205 8.40 -4.30 -18.83
CA LEU A 205 9.19 -3.11 -19.10
C LEU A 205 10.70 -3.36 -19.19
N ASP A 206 11.20 -4.38 -18.48
CA ASP A 206 12.58 -4.83 -18.60
C ASP A 206 12.87 -5.50 -19.97
N ASN A 207 11.87 -5.53 -20.86
CA ASN A 207 11.93 -5.97 -22.26
C ASN A 207 12.51 -7.38 -22.41
N VAL A 208 12.22 -8.24 -21.44
CA VAL A 208 12.62 -9.64 -21.49
C VAL A 208 11.80 -10.32 -22.59
N LEU A 209 12.47 -10.72 -23.66
CA LEU A 209 11.87 -11.55 -24.71
C LEU A 209 11.56 -12.93 -24.11
N VAL A 210 10.28 -13.17 -23.82
CA VAL A 210 9.80 -14.46 -23.30
C VAL A 210 8.73 -15.00 -24.23
N ASP A 211 8.86 -16.28 -24.58
CA ASP A 211 7.78 -17.03 -25.18
C ASP A 211 6.59 -17.07 -24.21
N CYS A 212 5.52 -16.33 -24.53
CA CYS A 212 4.33 -16.20 -23.70
C CYS A 212 3.70 -17.56 -23.35
N VAL A 213 3.91 -18.60 -24.17
CA VAL A 213 3.37 -19.96 -23.93
C VAL A 213 3.97 -20.59 -22.67
N HIS A 214 5.23 -20.27 -22.35
CA HIS A 214 5.98 -20.84 -21.23
C HIS A 214 6.25 -19.83 -20.11
N CYS A 215 5.59 -18.67 -20.15
CA CYS A 215 5.81 -17.60 -19.18
C CYS A 215 5.02 -17.84 -17.88
N ASN A 216 5.71 -17.85 -16.74
CA ASN A 216 5.10 -17.99 -15.41
C ASN A 216 4.17 -16.83 -15.02
N LEU A 217 4.19 -15.72 -15.77
CA LEU A 217 3.33 -14.54 -15.55
C LEU A 217 2.08 -14.55 -16.44
N LYS A 218 1.92 -15.58 -17.29
CA LYS A 218 0.85 -15.64 -18.29
C LYS A 218 -0.55 -15.46 -17.69
N GLU A 219 -0.82 -16.09 -16.55
CA GLU A 219 -2.13 -16.01 -15.88
C GLU A 219 -2.50 -14.57 -15.50
N ILE A 220 -1.58 -13.85 -14.85
CA ILE A 220 -1.75 -12.45 -14.48
C ILE A 220 -1.86 -11.55 -15.73
N CYS A 221 -1.05 -11.80 -16.76
CA CYS A 221 -1.10 -11.05 -18.02
C CYS A 221 -2.38 -11.30 -18.83
N ASP A 222 -3.04 -12.44 -18.65
CA ASP A 222 -4.32 -12.76 -19.29
C ASP A 222 -5.50 -12.10 -18.56
N GLU A 223 -5.38 -11.90 -17.24
CA GLU A 223 -6.40 -11.28 -16.40
C GLU A 223 -6.44 -9.75 -16.54
N VAL A 224 -5.27 -9.12 -16.71
CA VAL A 224 -5.15 -7.67 -16.82
C VAL A 224 -5.30 -7.19 -18.26
N GLU A 225 -6.37 -6.45 -18.52
CA GLU A 225 -6.58 -5.75 -19.80
C GLU A 225 -5.46 -4.73 -20.09
N GLY A 226 -4.87 -4.78 -21.29
CA GLY A 226 -3.78 -3.89 -21.74
C GLY A 226 -2.37 -4.41 -21.45
N MET A 227 -2.21 -5.42 -20.58
CA MET A 227 -0.89 -5.88 -20.16
C MET A 227 -0.12 -6.57 -21.29
N ARG A 228 -0.80 -7.30 -22.17
CA ARG A 228 -0.19 -7.92 -23.36
C ARG A 228 0.15 -6.90 -24.44
N GLU A 229 -0.77 -5.98 -24.73
CA GLU A 229 -0.56 -4.94 -25.73
C GLU A 229 0.69 -4.12 -25.42
N LEU A 230 0.89 -3.76 -24.14
CA LEU A 230 2.10 -3.07 -23.67
C LEU A 230 3.37 -3.84 -24.02
N HIS A 231 3.42 -5.16 -23.73
CA HIS A 231 4.59 -6.00 -24.03
C HIS A 231 4.89 -6.11 -25.54
N PHE A 232 3.86 -6.25 -26.38
CA PHE A 232 4.03 -6.28 -27.84
C PHE A 232 4.42 -4.92 -28.43
N SER A 233 4.00 -3.81 -27.80
CA SER A 233 4.37 -2.46 -28.25
C SER A 233 5.86 -2.15 -27.98
N LEU A 234 6.41 -2.65 -26.87
CA LEU A 234 7.80 -2.46 -26.45
C LEU A 234 8.81 -3.38 -27.15
N SER A 235 8.33 -4.53 -27.66
CA SER A 235 9.14 -5.51 -28.38
C SER A 235 9.24 -5.25 -29.90
N LYS A 236 8.50 -4.26 -30.44
CA LYS A 236 8.66 -3.82 -31.83
C LYS A 236 9.94 -2.97 -31.99
N PRO A 237 10.80 -3.25 -32.99
CA PRO A 237 11.93 -2.37 -33.29
C PRO A 237 11.42 -0.98 -33.66
N ARG A 238 11.85 0.04 -32.91
CA ARG A 238 11.63 1.45 -33.27
C ARG A 238 12.52 1.76 -34.48
N TYR A 239 11.93 1.77 -35.68
CA TYR A 239 12.55 2.25 -36.91
C TYR A 239 12.40 3.76 -37.03
#